data_AF-B3EKE7-F1
#
_entry.id   AF-B3EKE7-F1
#
_cell.length_a   1.000
_cell.length_b   1.000
_cell.length_c   1.000
_cell.angle_alpha   90.00
_cell.angle_beta   90.00
_cell.angle_gamma   90.00
#
_symmetry.space_group_name_H-M   'P 1'
#
loop_
_entity.id
_entity.type
_entity.pdbx_description
1 polymer ?
#
loop_
_entity_poly.entity_id
_entity_poly.type
_entity_poly.pdbx_seq_one_letter_code
_entity_poly.pdbx_strand_id
1 'polypeptide(L)'
;MLVDVDRIIKSHGQLNHQGMGRRGLGHITRSGVLMLCAAWELYLEELAVECARIFIKRIDSPGQLPLPVQKEISKVVRDSKHELKPLELAGNGWATILQNHVGQSVSILNTPKSNNLDPLFKRLLGVEKLSSFWSKGEFSGAYCTTYSGLNCTTCSGAMCTRHSGA
;
A
#
# COMPACT_ATOMS: atom_id res chain seq x y z
N MET A 1 -9.39 4.29 12.55
CA MET A 1 -9.32 3.39 11.38
C MET A 1 -10.14 2.12 11.56
N LEU A 2 -9.81 1.18 12.48
CA LEU A 2 -10.62 -0.06 12.63
C LEU A 2 -12.09 0.19 12.97
N VAL A 3 -12.36 1.12 13.89
CA VAL A 3 -13.72 1.54 14.24
C VAL A 3 -14.51 2.07 13.03
N ASP A 4 -13.83 2.76 12.11
CA ASP A 4 -14.45 3.32 10.91
C ASP A 4 -14.78 2.23 9.89
N VAL A 5 -13.91 1.22 9.77
CA VAL A 5 -14.17 0.00 8.97
C VAL A 5 -15.40 -0.74 9.51
N ASP A 6 -15.46 -0.98 10.81
CA ASP A 6 -16.60 -1.66 11.44
C ASP A 6 -17.91 -0.88 11.23
N ARG A 7 -17.86 0.44 11.34
CA ARG A 7 -19.01 1.32 11.05
C ARG A 7 -19.45 1.24 9.60
N ILE A 8 -18.51 1.21 8.65
CA ILE A 8 -18.82 1.05 7.21
C ILE A 8 -19.47 -0.31 6.96
N ILE A 9 -18.92 -1.40 7.51
CA ILE A 9 -19.46 -2.75 7.37
C ILE A 9 -20.87 -2.84 7.96
N LYS A 10 -21.05 -2.33 9.19
CA LYS A 10 -22.35 -2.31 9.87
C LYS A 10 -23.39 -1.52 9.10
N SER A 11 -23.03 -0.31 8.64
CA SER A 11 -23.94 0.55 7.87
C SER A 11 -24.31 -0.08 6.53
N HIS A 12 -23.34 -0.67 5.83
CA HIS A 12 -23.61 -1.43 4.61
C HIS A 12 -24.54 -2.61 4.88
N GLY A 13 -24.32 -3.38 5.94
CA GLY A 13 -25.18 -4.51 6.32
C GLY A 13 -26.61 -4.11 6.68
N GLN A 14 -26.78 -3.00 7.40
CA GLN A 14 -28.10 -2.47 7.77
C GLN A 14 -28.90 -1.99 6.55
N LEU A 15 -28.23 -1.37 5.58
CA LEU A 15 -28.86 -0.83 4.38
C LEU A 15 -29.03 -1.89 3.28
N ASN A 16 -28.27 -2.98 3.35
CA ASN A 16 -28.32 -4.08 2.39
C ASN A 16 -29.24 -5.22 2.89
N HIS A 17 -30.55 -4.99 2.82
CA HIS A 17 -31.52 -6.03 3.17
C HIS A 17 -31.60 -7.15 2.11
N GLN A 18 -31.97 -8.36 2.53
CA GLN A 18 -32.09 -9.53 1.65
C GLN A 18 -33.15 -9.29 0.57
N GLY A 19 -32.80 -9.57 -0.69
CA GLY A 19 -33.67 -9.44 -1.86
C GLY A 19 -32.95 -8.90 -3.10
N MET A 20 -33.49 -9.19 -4.30
CA MET A 20 -32.93 -8.73 -5.58
C MET A 20 -33.26 -7.24 -5.84
N GLY A 21 -32.31 -6.49 -6.40
CA GLY A 21 -32.49 -5.08 -6.84
C GLY A 21 -31.29 -4.17 -6.58
N ARG A 22 -31.12 -3.11 -7.39
CA ARG A 22 -30.08 -2.09 -7.18
C ARG A 22 -30.46 -1.19 -5.99
N ARG A 23 -29.55 -1.07 -5.00
CA ARG A 23 -29.81 -0.39 -3.71
C ARG A 23 -29.21 1.01 -3.56
N GLY A 24 -28.50 1.54 -4.57
CA GLY A 24 -27.88 2.87 -4.49
C GLY A 24 -26.73 3.02 -3.47
N LEU A 25 -26.19 1.92 -2.91
CA LEU A 25 -25.13 1.91 -1.88
C LEU A 25 -23.71 2.14 -2.43
N GLY A 26 -23.60 2.65 -3.66
CA GLY A 26 -22.32 2.88 -4.34
C GLY A 26 -21.39 3.85 -3.60
N HIS A 27 -21.96 4.75 -2.79
CA HIS A 27 -21.19 5.68 -1.96
C HIS A 27 -20.49 4.96 -0.80
N ILE A 28 -21.13 3.95 -0.20
CA ILE A 28 -20.57 3.17 0.91
C ILE A 28 -19.46 2.23 0.42
N THR A 29 -19.68 1.56 -0.71
CA THR A 29 -18.64 0.72 -1.32
C THR A 29 -17.44 1.54 -1.77
N ARG A 30 -17.66 2.73 -2.35
CA ARG A 30 -16.57 3.65 -2.69
C ARG A 30 -15.81 4.15 -1.46
N SER A 31 -16.49 4.47 -0.35
CA SER A 31 -15.80 4.82 0.90
C SER A 31 -14.99 3.64 1.47
N GLY A 32 -15.47 2.40 1.32
CA GLY A 32 -14.72 1.22 1.70
C GLY A 32 -13.39 1.07 0.92
N VAL A 33 -13.42 1.31 -0.39
CA VAL A 33 -12.19 1.30 -1.22
C VAL A 33 -11.22 2.39 -0.79
N LEU A 34 -11.69 3.61 -0.52
CA LEU A 34 -10.83 4.70 -0.02
C LEU A 34 -10.19 4.35 1.33
N MET A 35 -10.96 3.74 2.24
CA MET A 35 -10.44 3.29 3.54
C MET A 35 -9.39 2.18 3.37
N LEU A 36 -9.59 1.25 2.44
CA LEU A 36 -8.60 0.22 2.11
C LEU A 36 -7.29 0.85 1.59
N CYS A 37 -7.39 1.84 0.69
CA CYS A 37 -6.21 2.57 0.21
C CYS A 37 -5.46 3.27 1.34
N ALA A 38 -6.17 3.94 2.25
CA ALA A 38 -5.57 4.61 3.40
C ALA A 38 -4.90 3.62 4.38
N ALA A 39 -5.55 2.47 4.64
CA ALA A 39 -4.97 1.42 5.48
C ALA A 39 -3.71 0.81 4.86
N TRP A 40 -3.73 0.61 3.53
CA TRP A 40 -2.59 0.10 2.79
C TRP A 40 -1.39 1.07 2.82
N GLU A 41 -1.67 2.37 2.69
CA GLU A 41 -0.65 3.43 2.81
C GLU A 41 -0.02 3.41 4.21
N LEU A 42 -0.84 3.48 5.25
CA LEU A 42 -0.38 3.46 6.64
C LEU A 42 0.45 2.21 6.97
N TYR A 43 0.00 1.04 6.51
CA TYR A 43 0.75 -0.21 6.70
C TYR A 43 2.17 -0.12 6.12
N LEU A 44 2.32 0.44 4.92
CA LEU A 44 3.63 0.57 4.27
C LEU A 44 4.52 1.60 4.97
N GLU A 45 3.94 2.70 5.48
CA GLU A 45 4.67 3.68 6.29
C GLU A 45 5.22 3.05 7.58
N GLU A 46 4.36 2.36 8.33
CA GLU A 46 4.74 1.71 9.58
C GLU A 46 5.77 0.59 9.35
N LEU A 47 5.58 -0.20 8.29
CA LEU A 47 6.52 -1.25 7.90
C LEU A 47 7.92 -0.68 7.64
N ALA A 48 8.01 0.43 6.90
CA ALA A 48 9.30 1.03 6.59
C ALA A 48 10.01 1.55 7.84
N VAL A 49 9.27 2.22 8.73
CA VAL A 49 9.79 2.73 10.00
C VAL A 49 10.25 1.59 10.90
N GLU A 50 9.49 0.49 10.97
CA GLU A 50 9.87 -0.67 11.77
C GLU A 50 11.11 -1.38 11.21
N CYS A 51 11.20 -1.55 9.89
CA CYS A 51 12.41 -2.07 9.25
C CYS A 51 13.65 -1.24 9.57
N ALA A 52 13.54 0.10 9.56
CA ALA A 52 14.63 0.99 9.95
C ALA A 52 15.03 0.79 11.42
N ARG A 53 14.07 0.63 12.34
CA ARG A 53 14.35 0.29 13.75
C ARG A 53 15.06 -1.05 13.88
N ILE A 54 14.68 -2.04 13.08
CA ILE A 54 15.33 -3.36 13.07
C ILE A 54 16.78 -3.25 12.58
N PHE A 55 17.05 -2.47 11.53
CA PHE A 55 18.42 -2.20 11.09
C PHE A 55 19.26 -1.62 12.21
N ILE A 56 18.78 -0.54 12.84
CA ILE A 56 19.50 0.14 13.93
C ILE A 56 19.78 -0.80 15.11
N LYS A 57 18.86 -1.72 15.41
CA LYS A 57 19.04 -2.70 16.50
C LYS A 57 20.01 -3.84 16.18
N ARG A 58 20.22 -4.16 14.89
CA ARG A 58 20.98 -5.34 14.45
C ARG A 58 22.33 -5.03 13.83
N ILE A 59 22.58 -3.76 13.52
CA ILE A 59 23.76 -3.30 12.78
C ILE A 59 24.57 -2.36 13.65
N ASP A 60 25.86 -2.65 13.81
CA ASP A 60 26.76 -1.85 14.64
C ASP A 60 27.43 -0.70 13.85
N SER A 61 27.43 -0.80 12.52
CA SER A 61 28.11 0.17 11.64
C SER A 61 27.31 0.45 10.38
N PRO A 62 27.23 1.73 9.92
CA PRO A 62 26.48 2.10 8.73
C PRO A 62 27.00 1.40 7.45
N GLY A 63 28.24 0.91 7.45
CA GLY A 63 28.82 0.14 6.34
C GLY A 63 28.17 -1.24 6.12
N GLN A 64 27.39 -1.75 7.07
CA GLN A 64 26.66 -3.02 6.94
C GLN A 64 25.25 -2.83 6.34
N LEU A 65 24.77 -1.59 6.21
CA LEU A 65 23.49 -1.31 5.54
C LEU A 65 23.56 -1.70 4.06
N PRO A 66 22.43 -1.98 3.40
CA PRO A 66 22.43 -2.16 1.95
C PRO A 66 22.99 -0.94 1.23
N LEU A 67 23.77 -1.15 0.16
CA LEU A 67 24.44 -0.08 -0.58
C LEU A 67 23.51 1.07 -1.01
N PRO A 68 22.26 0.83 -1.47
CA PRO A 68 21.33 1.92 -1.76
C PRO A 68 21.03 2.82 -0.56
N VAL A 69 20.91 2.23 0.64
CA VAL A 69 20.60 2.93 1.89
C VAL A 69 21.80 3.76 2.36
N GLN A 70 23.02 3.21 2.25
CA GLN A 70 24.24 3.95 2.55
C GLN A 70 24.37 5.21 1.68
N LYS A 71 24.08 5.06 0.37
CA LYS A 71 24.09 6.18 -0.59
C LYS A 71 23.03 7.21 -0.25
N GLU A 72 21.85 6.77 0.19
CA GLU A 72 20.76 7.67 0.56
C GLU A 72 21.11 8.51 1.79
N ILE A 73 21.60 7.89 2.87
CA ILE A 73 22.01 8.63 4.08
C ILE A 73 23.11 9.63 3.74
N SER A 74 24.11 9.21 2.95
CA SER A 74 25.19 10.08 2.50
C SER A 74 24.67 11.28 1.70
N LYS A 75 23.68 11.03 0.83
CA LYS A 75 23.03 12.08 0.04
C LYS A 75 22.26 13.06 0.91
N VAL A 76 21.45 12.59 1.86
CA VAL A 76 20.67 13.42 2.79
C VAL A 76 21.56 14.41 3.55
N VAL A 77 22.72 13.95 3.99
CA VAL A 77 23.67 14.79 4.73
C VAL A 77 24.40 15.75 3.81
N ARG A 78 24.80 15.31 2.61
CA ARG A 78 25.47 16.16 1.61
C ARG A 78 24.57 17.27 1.08
N ASP A 79 23.29 16.98 0.86
CA ASP A 79 22.33 17.91 0.26
C ASP A 79 21.71 18.86 1.32
N SER A 80 22.05 18.68 2.60
CA SER A 80 21.61 19.56 3.68
C SER A 80 22.26 20.94 3.58
N LYS A 81 21.45 22.00 3.74
CA LYS A 81 21.92 23.39 3.79
C LYS A 81 22.71 23.72 5.06
N HIS A 82 22.53 22.94 6.13
CA HIS A 82 23.23 23.16 7.39
C HIS A 82 24.65 22.58 7.32
N GLU A 83 25.66 23.44 7.39
CA GLU A 83 27.08 23.07 7.31
C GLU A 83 27.52 22.08 8.41
N LEU A 84 26.82 22.08 9.55
CA LEU A 84 27.10 21.19 10.68
C LEU A 84 26.42 19.81 10.55
N LYS A 85 25.58 19.59 9.53
CA LYS A 85 24.88 18.30 9.33
C LYS A 85 25.82 17.09 9.26
N PRO A 86 27.00 17.17 8.62
CA PRO A 86 27.96 16.06 8.62
C PRO A 86 28.42 15.62 10.00
N LEU A 87 28.44 16.53 11.00
CA LEU A 87 28.80 16.17 12.37
C LEU A 87 27.76 15.24 13.02
N GLU A 88 26.50 15.30 12.59
CA GLU A 88 25.45 14.40 13.09
C GLU A 88 25.66 12.94 12.65
N LEU A 89 26.49 12.65 11.66
CA LEU A 89 26.84 11.27 11.29
C LEU A 89 27.83 10.61 12.24
N ALA A 90 28.53 11.40 13.05
CA ALA A 90 29.60 10.88 13.90
C ALA A 90 29.06 9.90 14.97
N GLY A 91 29.86 8.87 15.27
CA GLY A 91 29.49 7.84 16.23
C GLY A 91 28.20 7.11 15.84
N ASN A 92 27.19 7.17 16.71
CA ASN A 92 25.90 6.49 16.52
C ASN A 92 24.82 7.40 15.89
N GLY A 93 25.17 8.63 15.48
CA GLY A 93 24.18 9.58 14.97
C GLY A 93 23.59 9.21 13.60
N TRP A 94 24.26 8.34 12.83
CA TRP A 94 23.73 7.77 11.59
C TRP A 94 22.39 7.04 11.79
N ALA A 95 22.19 6.39 12.94
CA ALA A 95 20.95 5.69 13.26
C ALA A 95 19.78 6.66 13.40
N THR A 96 20.01 7.78 14.10
CA THR A 96 19.02 8.86 14.24
C THR A 96 18.70 9.50 12.89
N ILE A 97 19.71 9.76 12.05
CA ILE A 97 19.51 10.30 10.71
C ILE A 97 18.68 9.35 9.86
N LEU A 98 19.02 8.06 9.84
CA LEU A 98 18.27 7.05 9.08
C LEU A 98 16.81 6.98 9.55
N GLN A 99 16.58 6.88 10.87
CA GLN A 99 15.23 6.78 11.43
C GLN A 99 14.37 8.00 11.08
N ASN A 100 14.93 9.20 11.25
CA ASN A 100 14.24 10.44 10.93
C ASN A 100 13.96 10.57 9.43
N HIS A 101 14.94 10.23 8.59
CA HIS A 101 14.80 10.30 7.13
C HIS A 101 13.75 9.32 6.61
N VAL A 102 13.73 8.10 7.12
CA VAL A 102 12.71 7.09 6.77
C VAL A 102 11.32 7.60 7.16
N GLY A 103 11.14 8.07 8.40
CA GLY A 103 9.85 8.60 8.87
C GLY A 103 9.35 9.77 8.03
N GLN A 104 10.21 10.73 7.74
CA GLN A 104 9.85 11.87 6.88
C GLN A 104 9.53 11.42 5.44
N SER A 105 10.36 10.54 4.87
CA SER A 105 10.20 10.08 3.48
C SER A 105 8.89 9.33 3.26
N VAL A 106 8.46 8.53 4.23
CA VAL A 106 7.20 7.77 4.11
C VAL A 106 5.98 8.64 4.37
N SER A 107 6.04 9.61 5.31
CA SER A 107 4.92 10.52 5.59
C SER A 107 4.49 11.42 4.42
N ILE A 108 5.33 11.53 3.38
CA ILE A 108 5.07 12.34 2.16
C ILE A 108 4.44 11.46 1.06
N LEU A 109 4.31 10.15 1.28
CA LEU A 109 3.78 9.21 0.29
C LEU A 109 2.28 9.42 0.08
N ASN A 110 1.90 10.22 -0.92
CA ASN A 110 0.49 10.59 -1.12
C ASN A 110 -0.38 9.56 -1.88
N THR A 111 0.17 8.39 -2.25
CA THR A 111 -0.58 7.23 -2.76
C THR A 111 0.39 6.04 -2.91
N PRO A 112 0.05 4.84 -2.40
CA PRO A 112 0.92 3.65 -2.43
C PRO A 112 0.90 2.93 -3.79
N LYS A 113 1.24 3.63 -4.87
CA LYS A 113 1.41 3.04 -6.20
C LYS A 113 2.77 2.35 -6.31
N SER A 114 2.86 1.24 -7.04
CA SER A 114 4.11 0.47 -7.21
C SER A 114 5.27 1.30 -7.74
N ASN A 115 5.00 2.19 -8.70
CA ASN A 115 6.00 3.10 -9.27
C ASN A 115 6.60 4.09 -8.26
N ASN A 116 5.87 4.41 -7.18
CA ASN A 116 6.36 5.26 -6.10
C ASN A 116 7.02 4.43 -4.99
N LEU A 117 6.43 3.28 -4.67
CA LEU A 117 6.86 2.43 -3.56
C LEU A 117 8.15 1.68 -3.82
N ASP A 118 8.28 1.05 -5.00
CA ASP A 118 9.48 0.27 -5.31
C ASP A 118 10.76 1.11 -5.24
N PRO A 119 10.85 2.32 -5.84
CA PRO A 119 12.04 3.15 -5.67
C PRO A 119 12.21 3.67 -4.24
N LEU A 120 11.11 3.96 -3.52
CA LEU A 120 11.17 4.42 -2.13
C LEU A 120 11.77 3.33 -1.22
N PHE A 121 11.23 2.11 -1.27
CA PHE A 121 11.70 0.99 -0.46
C PHE A 121 13.10 0.52 -0.86
N LYS A 122 13.45 0.56 -2.15
CA LYS A 122 14.83 0.31 -2.58
C LYS A 122 15.80 1.30 -1.97
N ARG A 123 15.44 2.59 -1.96
CA ARG A 123 16.29 3.67 -1.45
C ARG A 123 16.41 3.66 0.07
N LEU A 124 15.31 3.42 0.78
CA LEU A 124 15.26 3.45 2.25
C LEU A 124 15.72 2.15 2.90
N LEU A 125 15.40 1.00 2.29
CA LEU A 125 15.59 -0.33 2.90
C LEU A 125 16.41 -1.31 2.04
N GLY A 126 16.72 -0.97 0.79
CA GLY A 126 17.40 -1.88 -0.13
C GLY A 126 16.51 -2.96 -0.73
N VAL A 127 15.19 -2.93 -0.51
CA VAL A 127 14.24 -3.93 -1.04
C VAL A 127 13.84 -3.56 -2.46
N GLU A 128 14.19 -4.41 -3.42
CA GLU A 128 13.80 -4.21 -4.82
C GLU A 128 12.46 -4.87 -5.14
N LYS A 129 11.66 -4.19 -5.98
CA LYS A 129 10.39 -4.72 -6.51
C LYS A 129 9.44 -5.23 -5.41
N LEU A 130 9.27 -4.46 -4.34
CA LEU A 130 8.34 -4.80 -3.25
C LEU A 130 6.94 -5.16 -3.78
N SER A 131 6.48 -4.44 -4.80
CA SER A 131 5.16 -4.66 -5.41
C SER A 131 4.99 -6.05 -6.05
N SER A 132 6.08 -6.73 -6.39
CA SER A 132 6.03 -8.07 -7.01
C SER A 132 5.62 -9.17 -6.03
N PHE A 133 5.69 -8.91 -4.72
CA PHE A 133 5.29 -9.86 -3.68
C PHE A 133 3.79 -9.82 -3.38
N TRP A 134 3.03 -8.91 -4.00
CA TRP A 134 1.59 -8.81 -3.77
C TRP A 134 0.85 -9.79 -4.66
N SER A 135 -0.03 -10.58 -4.05
CA SER A 135 -0.99 -11.42 -4.77
C SER A 135 -2.40 -10.84 -4.63
N LYS A 136 -3.28 -11.11 -5.60
CA LYS A 136 -4.69 -10.70 -5.53
C LYS A 136 -5.53 -11.57 -4.59
N GLY A 137 -4.90 -12.38 -3.73
CA GLY A 137 -5.56 -13.45 -2.97
C GLY A 137 -6.10 -14.56 -3.89
N GLU A 138 -6.59 -15.65 -3.29
CA GLU A 138 -7.34 -16.65 -4.05
C GLU A 138 -8.62 -16.02 -4.59
N PHE A 139 -8.83 -16.14 -5.90
CA PHE A 139 -10.03 -15.64 -6.55
C PHE A 139 -11.20 -16.58 -6.23
N SER A 140 -11.91 -16.34 -5.13
CA SER A 140 -13.21 -16.99 -4.91
C SER A 140 -14.18 -16.40 -5.95
N GLY A 141 -14.39 -17.12 -7.06
CA GLY A 141 -15.06 -16.67 -8.28
C GLY A 141 -16.54 -16.31 -8.17
N ALA A 142 -17.00 -15.76 -7.05
CA ALA A 142 -18.41 -15.50 -6.81
C ALA A 142 -18.86 -14.08 -7.18
N TYR A 143 -18.01 -13.04 -7.12
CA TYR A 143 -18.51 -11.67 -7.33
C TYR A 143 -17.48 -10.72 -7.97
N CYS A 144 -17.24 -10.86 -9.28
CA CYS A 144 -16.66 -9.76 -10.05
C CYS A 144 -17.24 -9.78 -11.47
N THR A 145 -18.47 -9.30 -11.63
CA THR A 145 -18.95 -8.88 -12.95
C THR A 145 -18.25 -7.57 -13.28
N THR A 146 -17.19 -7.65 -14.07
CA THR A 146 -16.57 -6.51 -14.74
C THR A 146 -17.64 -5.84 -15.62
N TYR A 147 -18.09 -4.63 -15.24
CA TYR A 147 -18.71 -3.72 -16.19
C TYR A 147 -17.61 -3.14 -17.09
N SER A 148 -17.19 -3.95 -18.05
CA SER A 148 -16.52 -3.48 -19.25
C SER A 148 -17.49 -3.78 -20.39
N GLY A 149 -18.07 -2.73 -20.96
CA GLY A 149 -18.91 -2.84 -22.14
C GLY A 149 -18.13 -3.51 -23.27
N LEU A 150 -18.39 -4.80 -23.45
CA LEU A 150 -18.18 -5.64 -24.62
C LEU A 150 -18.75 -7.02 -24.25
N ASN A 151 -19.61 -7.54 -25.11
CA ASN A 151 -20.44 -8.73 -24.95
C ASN A 151 -19.75 -9.89 -24.20
N CYS A 152 -20.36 -10.32 -23.09
CA CYS A 152 -20.00 -11.55 -22.42
C CYS A 152 -21.06 -12.62 -22.74
N THR A 153 -20.81 -13.41 -23.78
CA THR A 153 -21.46 -14.72 -23.94
C THR A 153 -20.80 -15.69 -22.97
N THR A 154 -21.42 -15.93 -21.81
CA THR A 154 -21.11 -17.09 -20.98
C THR A 154 -22.08 -18.22 -21.33
N CYS A 155 -21.60 -19.20 -22.08
CA CYS A 155 -22.24 -20.51 -22.17
C CYS A 155 -21.72 -21.39 -21.02
N SER A 156 -22.61 -21.80 -20.11
CA SER A 156 -22.42 -23.04 -19.36
C SER A 156 -23.77 -23.58 -18.88
N GLY A 157 -24.12 -24.77 -19.37
CA GLY A 157 -24.96 -25.76 -18.67
C GLY A 157 -26.46 -25.48 -18.51
N ALA A 158 -27.23 -25.60 -19.60
CA ALA A 158 -28.59 -26.16 -19.72
C ALA A 158 -29.43 -25.39 -20.76
N MET A 159 -29.75 -26.06 -21.88
CA MET A 159 -30.81 -25.74 -22.86
C MET A 159 -31.18 -24.26 -23.07
N CYS A 160 -30.55 -23.63 -24.07
CA CYS A 160 -31.14 -22.46 -24.74
C CYS A 160 -32.11 -22.93 -25.83
N THR A 161 -33.41 -23.02 -25.55
CA THR A 161 -34.44 -23.00 -26.60
C THR A 161 -34.74 -21.54 -26.95
N ARG A 162 -34.39 -21.13 -28.18
CA ARG A 162 -34.90 -19.88 -28.78
C ARG A 162 -36.40 -20.02 -28.99
N HIS A 163 -37.19 -19.22 -28.30
CA HIS A 163 -38.46 -18.75 -28.84
C HIS A 163 -38.25 -17.30 -29.30
N SER A 164 -38.09 -17.13 -30.61
CA SER A 164 -38.28 -15.83 -31.25
C SER A 164 -39.78 -15.63 -31.39
N GLY A 165 -40.31 -14.63 -30.69
CA GLY A 165 -41.59 -14.01 -31.01
C GLY A 165 -41.35 -12.76 -31.85
N ALA A 166 -42.26 -12.55 -32.79
CA ALA A 166 -42.29 -11.57 -33.89
C ALA A 166 -41.49 -11.99 -35.14
#